data_AF-A0A2P7AT91-F1
#
_entry.id   AF-A0A2P7AT91-F1
#
_cell.length_a   1.000
_cell.length_b   1.000
_cell.length_c   1.000
_cell.angle_alpha   90.00
_cell.angle_beta   90.00
_cell.angle_gamma   90.00
#
_symmetry.space_group_name_H-M   'P 1'
#
loop_
_entity.id
_entity.type
_entity.pdbx_description
1 polymer ?
#
loop_
_entity_poly.entity_id
_entity_poly.type
_entity_poly.pdbx_seq_one_letter_code
_entity_poly.pdbx_strand_id
1 'polypeptide(L)'
;MTAHLVIGILNGDDIGLEIVPAAVEVTRAAALKTGLEIDWRAMPIGRAALETHGSTFPEHTMETLAKMDGFILGPIGHQAYPKVPGAINPHPIMRKGFNLFANVRPTKSFPGLGAIHEGIDLVIVRENNEGFQPDRNVVAGSGEFRPTEDVTISVRVITRLGSARVARAALEIAQQRRKRLTLVHKNTVFKLGCGMFVEECHRVAKEFPDVTVDEVIVDTMAMRLIRDPQSFDVIVTTNMFGDILTDEAAGLVGGLGMAPGLCIGEGNLAMAQATHGSAPDIAGKGIANPFAMIESARMMIEWLGHNRKIPQAVEAASIMERAIAVALGNPATRTRDIRGTADTAGMTRGILAAIG
;
A
#
# COMPACT_ATOMS: atom_id res chain seq x y z
N MET A 1 7.91 27.10 -9.46
CA MET A 1 7.43 25.81 -10.00
C MET A 1 5.94 25.78 -9.78
N THR A 2 5.14 25.55 -10.82
CA THR A 2 3.69 25.38 -10.68
C THR A 2 3.42 24.15 -9.81
N ALA A 3 2.49 24.26 -8.87
CA ALA A 3 2.10 23.17 -7.98
C ALA A 3 1.20 22.19 -8.75
N HIS A 4 1.78 21.44 -9.67
CA HIS A 4 1.06 20.61 -10.64
C HIS A 4 1.50 19.15 -10.53
N LEU A 5 0.52 18.23 -10.49
CA LEU A 5 0.72 16.78 -10.52
C LEU A 5 -0.12 16.14 -11.62
N VAL A 6 0.40 15.10 -12.28
CA VAL A 6 -0.34 14.24 -13.21
C VAL A 6 -0.58 12.88 -12.56
N ILE A 7 -1.83 12.53 -12.29
CA ILE A 7 -2.18 11.31 -11.54
C ILE A 7 -3.11 10.41 -12.35
N GLY A 8 -2.70 9.15 -12.49
CA GLY A 8 -3.52 8.10 -13.12
C GLY A 8 -4.63 7.59 -12.20
N ILE A 9 -5.81 7.33 -12.76
CA ILE A 9 -6.94 6.71 -12.06
C ILE A 9 -7.22 5.36 -12.70
N LEU A 10 -6.94 4.28 -11.96
CA LEU A 10 -7.24 2.92 -12.34
C LEU A 10 -8.23 2.35 -11.32
N ASN A 11 -9.52 2.35 -11.66
CA ASN A 11 -10.57 1.95 -10.70
C ASN A 11 -10.45 0.48 -10.27
N GLY A 12 -9.82 -0.37 -11.07
CA GLY A 12 -9.79 -1.81 -10.81
C GLY A 12 -11.13 -2.46 -11.06
N ASP A 13 -11.55 -3.34 -10.15
CA ASP A 13 -12.78 -4.13 -10.24
C ASP A 13 -13.67 -3.96 -9.00
N ASP A 14 -14.91 -4.42 -9.11
CA ASP A 14 -15.84 -4.59 -8.00
C ASP A 14 -15.98 -3.30 -7.16
N ILE A 15 -15.69 -3.35 -5.84
CA ILE A 15 -15.77 -2.16 -4.97
C ILE A 15 -14.82 -1.04 -5.39
N GLY A 16 -13.80 -1.34 -6.19
CA GLY A 16 -12.89 -0.35 -6.76
C GLY A 16 -13.61 0.75 -7.53
N LEU A 17 -14.72 0.39 -8.20
CA LEU A 17 -15.60 1.32 -8.91
C LEU A 17 -16.34 2.30 -7.96
N GLU A 18 -16.36 2.03 -6.66
CA GLU A 18 -17.02 2.85 -5.64
C GLU A 18 -16.00 3.64 -4.80
N ILE A 19 -14.92 2.99 -4.35
CA ILE A 19 -13.95 3.58 -3.41
C ILE A 19 -12.87 4.43 -4.09
N VAL A 20 -12.49 4.14 -5.33
CA VAL A 20 -11.49 4.96 -6.05
C VAL A 20 -12.06 6.33 -6.40
N PRO A 21 -13.31 6.46 -6.93
CA PRO A 21 -13.94 7.76 -7.09
C PRO A 21 -14.03 8.56 -5.80
N ALA A 22 -14.36 7.92 -4.67
CA ALA A 22 -14.38 8.58 -3.36
C ALA A 22 -13.00 9.14 -2.97
N ALA A 23 -11.92 8.38 -3.19
CA ALA A 23 -10.55 8.86 -2.95
C ALA A 23 -10.20 10.06 -3.84
N VAL A 24 -10.53 10.01 -5.13
CA VAL A 24 -10.30 11.11 -6.08
C VAL A 24 -11.09 12.36 -5.67
N GLU A 25 -12.34 12.22 -5.25
CA GLU A 25 -13.21 13.32 -4.82
C GLU A 25 -12.65 14.03 -3.58
N VAL A 26 -12.26 13.28 -2.55
CA VAL A 26 -11.65 13.82 -1.32
C VAL A 26 -10.32 14.50 -1.62
N THR A 27 -9.46 13.88 -2.44
CA THR A 27 -8.18 14.48 -2.82
C THR A 27 -8.37 15.77 -3.62
N ARG A 28 -9.33 15.83 -4.54
CA ARG A 28 -9.67 17.05 -5.29
C ARG A 28 -10.11 18.18 -4.37
N ALA A 29 -10.99 17.89 -3.41
CA ALA A 29 -11.48 18.88 -2.46
C ALA A 29 -10.34 19.48 -1.62
N ALA A 30 -9.41 18.65 -1.15
CA ALA A 30 -8.24 19.14 -0.42
C ALA A 30 -7.27 19.93 -1.32
N ALA A 31 -7.03 19.48 -2.55
CA ALA A 31 -6.17 20.17 -3.51
C ALA A 31 -6.69 21.58 -3.86
N LEU A 32 -8.01 21.73 -4.00
CA LEU A 32 -8.68 23.02 -4.21
C LEU A 32 -8.39 24.02 -3.09
N LYS A 33 -8.23 23.57 -1.84
CA LYS A 33 -7.94 24.44 -0.69
C LYS A 33 -6.54 25.03 -0.70
N THR A 34 -5.59 24.36 -1.33
CA THR A 34 -4.17 24.74 -1.30
C THR A 34 -3.69 25.31 -2.64
N GLY A 35 -4.55 25.32 -3.67
CA GLY A 35 -4.16 25.70 -5.02
C GLY A 35 -3.26 24.66 -5.70
N LEU A 36 -3.29 23.40 -5.23
CA LEU A 36 -2.62 22.29 -5.90
C LEU A 36 -3.44 21.91 -7.15
N GLU A 37 -2.82 22.00 -8.31
CA GLU A 37 -3.39 21.54 -9.57
C GLU A 37 -3.08 20.05 -9.75
N ILE A 38 -4.11 19.24 -10.00
CA ILE A 38 -3.95 17.82 -10.30
C ILE A 38 -4.66 17.50 -11.62
N ASP A 39 -3.88 17.10 -12.62
CA ASP A 39 -4.36 16.53 -13.88
C ASP A 39 -4.68 15.04 -13.67
N TRP A 40 -5.97 14.72 -13.62
CA TRP A 40 -6.48 13.37 -13.40
C TRP A 40 -6.68 12.64 -14.72
N ARG A 41 -5.97 11.52 -14.91
CA ARG A 41 -5.98 10.74 -16.14
C ARG A 41 -6.63 9.38 -15.90
N ALA A 42 -7.89 9.21 -16.31
CA ALA A 42 -8.56 7.91 -16.23
C ALA A 42 -7.90 6.91 -17.19
N MET A 43 -7.64 5.69 -16.70
CA MET A 43 -6.98 4.63 -17.45
C MET A 43 -7.77 3.32 -17.31
N PRO A 44 -8.00 2.58 -18.41
CA PRO A 44 -8.67 1.29 -18.36
C PRO A 44 -7.79 0.26 -17.64
N ILE A 45 -8.40 -0.51 -16.73
CA ILE A 45 -7.79 -1.71 -16.14
C ILE A 45 -8.87 -2.73 -15.78
N GLY A 46 -8.44 -3.96 -15.56
CA GLY A 46 -9.25 -5.02 -14.99
C GLY A 46 -10.35 -5.54 -15.91
N ARG A 47 -11.45 -6.05 -15.34
CA ARG A 47 -12.57 -6.63 -16.09
C ARG A 47 -13.17 -5.66 -17.10
N ALA A 48 -13.34 -4.40 -16.71
CA ALA A 48 -13.84 -3.37 -17.62
C ALA A 48 -12.91 -3.18 -18.84
N ALA A 49 -11.59 -3.23 -18.63
CA ALA A 49 -10.63 -3.17 -19.73
C ALA A 49 -10.65 -4.44 -20.60
N LEU A 50 -10.85 -5.62 -20.00
CA LEU A 50 -11.00 -6.86 -20.76
C LEU A 50 -12.17 -6.80 -21.73
N GLU A 51 -13.31 -6.28 -21.28
CA GLU A 51 -14.54 -6.15 -22.08
C GLU A 51 -14.38 -5.12 -23.21
N THR A 52 -13.66 -4.02 -22.95
CA THR A 52 -13.58 -2.88 -23.88
C THR A 52 -12.35 -2.89 -24.79
N HIS A 53 -11.24 -3.49 -24.35
CA HIS A 53 -9.94 -3.48 -25.04
C HIS A 53 -9.39 -4.89 -25.29
N GLY A 54 -10.10 -5.95 -24.86
CA GLY A 54 -9.65 -7.34 -25.01
C GLY A 54 -8.52 -7.75 -24.06
N SER A 55 -8.12 -6.88 -23.12
CA SER A 55 -7.10 -7.17 -22.11
C SER A 55 -7.42 -6.50 -20.78
N THR A 56 -7.22 -7.21 -19.66
CA THR A 56 -7.29 -6.64 -18.30
C THR A 56 -6.19 -5.62 -18.03
N PHE A 57 -5.18 -5.59 -18.89
CA PHE A 57 -4.07 -4.65 -18.85
C PHE A 57 -3.75 -4.22 -20.29
N PRO A 58 -4.42 -3.18 -20.82
CA PRO A 58 -4.31 -2.78 -22.22
C PRO A 58 -2.89 -2.43 -22.67
N GLU A 59 -2.64 -2.60 -23.97
CA GLU A 59 -1.42 -2.18 -24.64
C GLU A 59 -1.18 -0.68 -24.41
N HIS A 60 0.06 -0.27 -24.12
CA HIS A 60 0.46 1.09 -23.71
C HIS A 60 0.11 1.56 -22.29
N THR A 61 -0.52 0.72 -21.44
CA THR A 61 -0.81 1.12 -20.04
C THR A 61 0.46 1.51 -19.28
N MET A 62 1.52 0.68 -19.36
CA MET A 62 2.81 0.96 -18.72
C MET A 62 3.46 2.26 -19.22
N GLU A 63 3.50 2.46 -20.54
CA GLU A 63 4.11 3.63 -21.17
C GLU A 63 3.39 4.92 -20.82
N THR A 64 2.07 4.84 -20.65
CA THR A 64 1.24 5.99 -20.29
C THR A 64 1.42 6.35 -18.82
N LEU A 65 1.42 5.36 -17.92
CA LEU A 65 1.66 5.57 -16.49
C LEU A 65 3.09 6.03 -16.20
N ALA A 66 4.09 5.63 -17.00
CA ALA A 66 5.47 6.08 -16.86
C ALA A 66 5.65 7.60 -17.07
N LYS A 67 4.69 8.27 -17.72
CA LYS A 67 4.68 9.72 -17.94
C LYS A 67 3.95 10.49 -16.84
N MET A 68 3.40 9.78 -15.85
CA MET A 68 2.65 10.36 -14.74
C MET A 68 3.51 10.46 -13.49
N ASP A 69 3.05 11.28 -12.55
CA ASP A 69 3.73 11.45 -11.27
C ASP A 69 3.43 10.33 -10.28
N GLY A 70 2.24 9.74 -10.39
CA GLY A 70 1.78 8.61 -9.61
C GLY A 70 0.42 8.15 -10.09
N PHE A 71 -0.13 7.11 -9.46
CA PHE A 71 -1.46 6.63 -9.82
C PHE A 71 -2.17 5.93 -8.66
N ILE A 72 -3.49 6.00 -8.67
CA ILE A 72 -4.36 5.27 -7.75
C ILE A 72 -4.79 3.98 -8.43
N LEU A 73 -4.52 2.85 -7.77
CA LEU A 73 -4.94 1.53 -8.22
C LEU A 73 -5.96 0.94 -7.24
N GLY A 74 -7.20 0.84 -7.69
CA GLY A 74 -8.24 0.10 -7.01
C GLY A 74 -7.96 -1.41 -6.97
N PRO A 75 -8.71 -2.17 -6.17
CA PRO A 75 -8.52 -3.60 -6.04
C PRO A 75 -8.80 -4.34 -7.35
N ILE A 76 -8.09 -5.45 -7.58
CA ILE A 76 -8.24 -6.26 -8.79
C ILE A 76 -8.73 -7.66 -8.44
N GLY A 77 -9.90 -8.02 -8.96
CA GLY A 77 -10.62 -9.28 -8.78
C GLY A 77 -10.12 -10.41 -9.68
N HIS A 78 -8.80 -10.50 -9.90
CA HIS A 78 -8.21 -11.36 -10.94
C HIS A 78 -8.52 -12.85 -10.80
N GLN A 79 -8.87 -13.34 -9.60
CA GLN A 79 -9.27 -14.73 -9.40
C GLN A 79 -10.54 -15.11 -10.18
N ALA A 80 -11.43 -14.15 -10.42
CA ALA A 80 -12.69 -14.35 -11.14
C ALA A 80 -12.56 -14.15 -12.65
N TYR A 81 -11.35 -13.91 -13.16
CA TYR A 81 -11.13 -13.68 -14.58
C TYR A 81 -11.26 -14.96 -15.41
N PRO A 82 -11.74 -14.86 -16.66
CA PRO A 82 -11.72 -15.99 -17.58
C PRO A 82 -10.27 -16.41 -17.88
N LYS A 83 -10.03 -17.71 -18.10
CA LYS A 83 -8.70 -18.25 -18.42
C LYS A 83 -8.36 -18.04 -19.90
N VAL A 84 -8.19 -16.78 -20.29
CA VAL A 84 -7.84 -16.36 -21.67
C VAL A 84 -6.57 -15.50 -21.65
N PRO A 85 -5.80 -15.44 -22.76
CA PRO A 85 -4.51 -14.73 -22.77
C PRO A 85 -4.54 -13.26 -22.34
N GLY A 86 -5.62 -12.53 -22.64
CA GLY A 86 -5.78 -11.11 -22.25
C GLY A 86 -6.17 -10.90 -20.79
N ALA A 87 -6.45 -11.95 -20.03
CA ALA A 87 -6.96 -11.86 -18.67
C ALA A 87 -5.87 -12.19 -17.64
N ILE A 88 -4.99 -11.20 -17.42
CA ILE A 88 -3.80 -11.33 -16.57
C ILE A 88 -3.94 -10.57 -15.25
N ASN A 89 -3.11 -10.91 -14.27
CA ASN A 89 -2.97 -10.13 -13.04
C ASN A 89 -1.99 -8.95 -13.28
N PRO A 90 -2.45 -7.68 -13.23
CA PRO A 90 -1.61 -6.53 -13.52
C PRO A 90 -0.62 -6.18 -12.39
N HIS A 91 -0.90 -6.58 -11.14
CA HIS A 91 -0.09 -6.21 -9.98
C HIS A 91 1.42 -6.51 -10.10
N PRO A 92 1.86 -7.75 -10.41
CA PRO A 92 3.28 -8.06 -10.50
C PRO A 92 3.97 -7.28 -11.63
N ILE A 93 3.25 -7.06 -12.75
CA ILE A 93 3.76 -6.34 -13.91
C ILE A 93 4.03 -4.88 -13.55
N MET A 94 3.06 -4.21 -12.92
CA MET A 94 3.22 -2.81 -12.52
C MET A 94 4.27 -2.64 -11.42
N ARG A 95 4.26 -3.49 -10.39
CA ARG A 95 5.22 -3.42 -9.28
C ARG A 95 6.66 -3.60 -9.76
N LYS A 96 6.92 -4.62 -10.57
CA LYS A 96 8.26 -4.89 -11.11
C LYS A 96 8.64 -3.86 -12.19
N GLY A 97 7.74 -3.53 -13.10
CA GLY A 97 8.00 -2.64 -14.22
C GLY A 97 8.30 -1.19 -13.81
N PHE A 98 7.65 -0.69 -12.76
CA PHE A 98 7.96 0.63 -12.17
C PHE A 98 8.94 0.57 -11.00
N ASN A 99 9.52 -0.60 -10.73
CA ASN A 99 10.40 -0.83 -9.59
C ASN A 99 9.82 -0.27 -8.28
N LEU A 100 8.55 -0.58 -7.99
CA LEU A 100 7.84 -0.20 -6.76
C LEU A 100 8.33 -1.01 -5.55
N PHE A 101 9.57 -0.76 -5.15
CA PHE A 101 10.35 -1.63 -4.27
C PHE A 101 9.88 -1.66 -2.81
N ALA A 102 9.27 -0.59 -2.30
CA ALA A 102 8.82 -0.51 -0.93
C ALA A 102 7.30 -0.36 -0.86
N ASN A 103 6.65 -1.24 -0.12
CA ASN A 103 5.23 -1.18 0.16
C ASN A 103 5.02 -0.74 1.62
N VAL A 104 4.58 0.50 1.81
CA VAL A 104 4.39 1.16 3.11
C VAL A 104 2.95 0.97 3.57
N ARG A 105 2.77 0.38 4.75
CA ARG A 105 1.47 -0.01 5.32
C ARG A 105 1.36 0.50 6.77
N PRO A 106 0.83 1.71 7.00
CA PRO A 106 0.56 2.18 8.34
C PRO A 106 -0.63 1.43 8.93
N THR A 107 -0.58 1.17 10.23
CA THR A 107 -1.61 0.52 11.02
C THR A 107 -1.84 1.37 12.26
N LYS A 108 -3.03 1.98 12.35
CA LYS A 108 -3.39 2.91 13.43
C LYS A 108 -4.75 2.56 14.01
N SER A 109 -4.82 2.40 15.33
CA SER A 109 -6.08 2.25 16.04
C SER A 109 -6.74 3.62 16.20
N PHE A 110 -8.05 3.70 15.94
CA PHE A 110 -8.85 4.87 16.22
C PHE A 110 -9.92 4.55 17.29
N PRO A 111 -10.17 5.46 18.24
CA PRO A 111 -11.14 5.22 19.31
C PRO A 111 -12.53 4.83 18.79
N GLY A 112 -13.03 3.70 19.27
CA GLY A 112 -14.38 3.22 19.00
C GLY A 112 -14.59 2.56 17.63
N LEU A 113 -13.53 2.30 16.86
CA LEU A 113 -13.61 1.55 15.58
C LEU A 113 -13.44 0.03 15.76
N GLY A 114 -13.19 -0.42 16.99
CA GLY A 114 -13.12 -1.84 17.31
C GLY A 114 -11.74 -2.47 17.13
N ALA A 115 -10.67 -1.69 17.37
CA ALA A 115 -9.34 -2.24 17.51
C ALA A 115 -9.25 -3.23 18.70
N ILE A 116 -8.40 -4.24 18.59
CA ILE A 116 -8.12 -5.20 19.67
C ILE A 116 -7.39 -4.49 20.82
N HIS A 117 -6.50 -3.57 20.47
CA HIS A 117 -5.84 -2.68 21.42
C HIS A 117 -5.95 -1.22 20.98
N GLU A 118 -5.99 -0.34 21.97
CA GLU A 118 -5.89 1.10 21.76
C GLU A 118 -4.41 1.53 21.67
N GLY A 119 -4.16 2.68 21.04
CA GLY A 119 -2.83 3.28 20.92
C GLY A 119 -1.88 2.54 19.96
N ILE A 120 -2.41 1.70 19.07
CA ILE A 120 -1.64 1.13 17.96
C ILE A 120 -1.33 2.24 16.96
N ASP A 121 -0.06 2.42 16.66
CA ASP A 121 0.44 3.31 15.60
C ASP A 121 1.80 2.79 15.14
N LEU A 122 1.80 1.91 14.16
CA LEU A 122 3.02 1.33 13.58
C LEU A 122 2.97 1.40 12.05
N VAL A 123 4.12 1.30 11.40
CA VAL A 123 4.23 1.23 9.94
C VAL A 123 5.05 0.00 9.56
N ILE A 124 4.49 -0.86 8.72
CA ILE A 124 5.24 -1.96 8.11
C ILE A 124 5.68 -1.54 6.71
N VAL A 125 6.99 -1.62 6.45
CA VAL A 125 7.62 -1.38 5.16
C VAL A 125 8.08 -2.72 4.60
N ARG A 126 7.35 -3.18 3.60
CA ARG A 126 7.55 -4.49 2.96
C ARG A 126 8.36 -4.33 1.68
N GLU A 127 9.39 -5.14 1.52
CA GLU A 127 10.08 -5.33 0.23
C GLU A 127 9.07 -5.95 -0.76
N ASN A 128 8.95 -5.43 -1.98
CA ASN A 128 7.82 -5.74 -2.85
C ASN A 128 8.21 -6.37 -4.19
N ASN A 129 9.49 -6.45 -4.55
CA ASN A 129 9.94 -6.85 -5.89
C ASN A 129 10.71 -8.17 -5.94
N GLU A 130 11.13 -8.74 -4.80
CA GLU A 130 11.81 -10.04 -4.73
C GLU A 130 11.24 -10.91 -3.58
N GLY A 131 11.97 -11.92 -3.12
CA GLY A 131 11.56 -12.83 -2.04
C GLY A 131 11.05 -14.18 -2.54
N PHE A 132 9.99 -14.68 -1.91
CA PHE A 132 9.42 -16.01 -2.20
C PHE A 132 8.36 -16.02 -3.30
N GLN A 133 7.91 -14.85 -3.77
CA GLN A 133 6.91 -14.76 -4.83
C GLN A 133 7.55 -15.12 -6.18
N PRO A 134 7.22 -16.27 -6.78
CA PRO A 134 8.01 -16.82 -7.88
C PRO A 134 7.83 -16.06 -9.21
N ASP A 135 6.74 -15.30 -9.35
CA ASP A 135 6.37 -14.50 -10.52
C ASP A 135 7.34 -13.33 -10.82
N ARG A 136 8.23 -13.00 -9.87
CA ARG A 136 9.16 -11.87 -9.99
C ARG A 136 10.63 -12.23 -9.80
N ASN A 137 10.95 -13.49 -9.51
CA ASN A 137 12.28 -13.94 -9.12
C ASN A 137 13.26 -14.18 -10.29
N VAL A 138 12.76 -14.35 -11.51
CA VAL A 138 13.56 -14.65 -12.69
C VAL A 138 13.30 -13.66 -13.82
N VAL A 139 14.20 -13.62 -14.82
CA VAL A 139 14.06 -12.78 -16.02
C VAL A 139 13.08 -13.39 -17.02
N ALA A 140 13.08 -14.72 -17.14
CA ALA A 140 12.17 -15.47 -18.00
C ALA A 140 11.64 -16.71 -17.27
N GLY A 141 10.35 -17.01 -17.45
CA GLY A 141 9.66 -18.09 -16.76
C GLY A 141 9.21 -17.72 -15.34
N SER A 142 9.07 -18.73 -14.49
CA SER A 142 8.71 -18.60 -13.07
C SER A 142 9.83 -19.15 -12.20
N GLY A 143 10.02 -18.56 -11.02
CA GLY A 143 10.89 -19.12 -9.98
C GLY A 143 10.37 -20.42 -9.36
N GLU A 144 9.19 -20.89 -9.78
CA GLU A 144 8.55 -22.12 -9.34
C GLU A 144 8.39 -23.09 -10.52
N PHE A 145 8.82 -24.34 -10.33
CA PHE A 145 8.77 -25.39 -11.34
C PHE A 145 8.70 -26.79 -10.72
N ARG A 146 8.26 -27.77 -11.53
CA ARG A 146 8.07 -29.17 -11.13
C ARG A 146 9.04 -30.07 -11.91
N PRO A 147 10.23 -30.41 -11.38
CA PRO A 147 11.19 -31.28 -12.09
C PRO A 147 10.72 -32.74 -12.21
N THR A 148 9.90 -33.24 -11.30
CA THR A 148 9.27 -34.58 -11.34
C THR A 148 7.84 -34.48 -10.85
N GLU A 149 7.00 -35.49 -11.10
CA GLU A 149 5.59 -35.48 -10.66
C GLU A 149 5.42 -35.25 -9.14
N ASP A 150 6.37 -35.73 -8.33
CA ASP A 150 6.31 -35.67 -6.87
C ASP A 150 7.13 -34.52 -6.26
N VAL A 151 7.81 -33.69 -7.06
CA VAL A 151 8.70 -32.64 -6.57
C VAL A 151 8.38 -31.31 -7.20
N THR A 152 8.02 -30.32 -6.37
CA THR A 152 7.91 -28.91 -6.77
C THR A 152 8.95 -28.08 -6.03
N ILE A 153 9.66 -27.23 -6.77
CA ILE A 153 10.70 -26.33 -6.27
C ILE A 153 10.23 -24.90 -6.48
N SER A 154 10.39 -24.07 -5.45
CA SER A 154 10.23 -22.61 -5.54
C SER A 154 11.49 -21.93 -5.05
N VAL A 155 12.06 -21.06 -5.88
CA VAL A 155 13.32 -20.36 -5.62
C VAL A 155 13.03 -19.04 -4.93
N ARG A 156 13.67 -18.80 -3.79
CA ARG A 156 13.64 -17.50 -3.10
C ARG A 156 14.83 -16.65 -3.57
N VAL A 157 14.57 -15.39 -3.91
CA VAL A 157 15.61 -14.41 -4.30
C VAL A 157 15.68 -13.29 -3.28
N ILE A 158 16.90 -12.95 -2.83
CA ILE A 158 17.19 -11.78 -1.99
C ILE A 158 18.44 -11.11 -2.56
N THR A 159 18.41 -9.80 -2.73
CA THR A 159 19.52 -9.01 -3.23
C THR A 159 19.90 -7.91 -2.24
N ARG A 160 21.18 -7.51 -2.27
CA ARG A 160 21.65 -6.34 -1.52
C ARG A 160 20.95 -5.06 -1.98
N LEU A 161 20.68 -4.92 -3.28
CA LEU A 161 20.01 -3.74 -3.81
C LEU A 161 18.58 -3.60 -3.28
N GLY A 162 17.77 -4.67 -3.36
CA GLY A 162 16.40 -4.67 -2.84
C GLY A 162 16.36 -4.42 -1.34
N SER A 163 17.20 -5.13 -0.59
CA SER A 163 17.34 -4.98 0.87
C SER A 163 17.75 -3.56 1.27
N ALA A 164 18.74 -2.95 0.59
CA ALA A 164 19.20 -1.60 0.91
C ALA A 164 18.13 -0.54 0.66
N ARG A 165 17.37 -0.66 -0.44
CA ARG A 165 16.34 0.30 -0.83
C ARG A 165 15.17 0.29 0.15
N VAL A 166 14.65 -0.89 0.49
CA VAL A 166 13.55 -1.00 1.46
C VAL A 166 14.00 -0.57 2.87
N ALA A 167 15.23 -0.89 3.27
CA ALA A 167 15.80 -0.45 4.55
C ALA A 167 15.89 1.07 4.63
N ARG A 168 16.39 1.72 3.57
CA ARG A 168 16.47 3.18 3.50
C ARG A 168 15.10 3.84 3.61
N ALA A 169 14.11 3.37 2.84
CA ALA A 169 12.75 3.89 2.92
C ALA A 169 12.16 3.74 4.33
N ALA A 170 12.41 2.60 5.00
CA ALA A 170 11.95 2.39 6.37
C ALA A 170 12.68 3.29 7.39
N LEU A 171 13.99 3.52 7.22
CA LEU A 171 14.78 4.41 8.08
C LEU A 171 14.34 5.88 7.92
N GLU A 172 14.08 6.33 6.70
CA GLU A 172 13.55 7.68 6.42
C GLU A 172 12.19 7.88 7.11
N ILE A 173 11.30 6.89 7.05
CA ILE A 173 10.01 6.92 7.77
C ILE A 173 10.23 6.92 9.29
N ALA A 174 11.12 6.07 9.81
CA ALA A 174 11.40 5.96 11.24
C ALA A 174 11.99 7.27 11.81
N GLN A 175 12.86 7.95 11.05
CA GLN A 175 13.50 9.19 11.46
C GLN A 175 12.50 10.33 11.68
N GLN A 176 11.38 10.33 10.97
CA GLN A 176 10.28 11.30 11.13
C GLN A 176 9.24 10.88 12.18
N ARG A 177 9.39 9.68 12.76
CA ARG A 177 8.48 9.10 13.76
C ARG A 177 9.15 8.99 15.12
N ARG A 178 9.06 7.84 15.79
CA ARG A 178 9.64 7.60 17.12
C ARG A 178 11.09 7.14 17.05
N LYS A 179 11.73 7.28 15.88
CA LYS A 179 13.14 6.97 15.63
C LYS A 179 13.49 5.53 16.03
N ARG A 180 12.60 4.59 15.74
CA ARG A 180 12.81 3.17 16.00
C ARG A 180 12.43 2.32 14.80
N LEU A 181 13.35 1.45 14.39
CA LEU A 181 13.17 0.49 13.31
C LEU A 181 13.41 -0.94 13.82
N THR A 182 12.45 -1.82 13.60
CA THR A 182 12.58 -3.25 13.87
C THR A 182 12.75 -4.02 12.55
N LEU A 183 13.86 -4.73 12.39
CA LEU A 183 14.11 -5.62 11.26
C LEU A 183 13.45 -6.97 11.54
N VAL A 184 12.56 -7.43 10.67
CA VAL A 184 11.88 -8.72 10.83
C VAL A 184 12.37 -9.74 9.80
N HIS A 185 12.83 -10.89 10.27
CA HIS A 185 13.49 -11.90 9.44
C HIS A 185 13.41 -13.30 10.08
N LYS A 186 14.09 -14.29 9.47
CA LYS A 186 14.25 -15.64 10.04
C LYS A 186 15.64 -16.18 9.72
N ASN A 187 16.68 -15.43 10.08
CA ASN A 187 18.09 -15.78 9.79
C ASN A 187 18.59 -17.01 10.56
N THR A 188 17.88 -17.41 11.62
CA THR A 188 18.07 -18.69 12.32
C THR A 188 17.87 -19.91 11.40
N VAL A 189 17.01 -19.78 10.38
CA VAL A 189 16.74 -20.82 9.37
C VAL A 189 17.38 -20.42 8.03
N PHE A 190 17.03 -19.25 7.51
CA PHE A 190 17.52 -18.76 6.22
C PHE A 190 18.82 -17.97 6.38
N LYS A 191 19.91 -18.67 6.74
CA LYS A 191 21.20 -18.07 7.08
C LYS A 191 21.75 -17.14 6.01
N LEU A 192 21.67 -17.52 4.72
CA LEU A 192 22.19 -16.71 3.62
C LEU A 192 21.24 -15.59 3.20
N GLY A 193 20.01 -15.92 2.82
CA GLY A 193 19.06 -14.93 2.31
C GLY A 193 18.60 -13.91 3.37
N CYS A 194 18.11 -14.37 4.52
CA CYS A 194 17.76 -13.45 5.61
C CYS A 194 19.01 -12.82 6.25
N GLY A 195 20.15 -13.52 6.26
CA GLY A 195 21.42 -12.95 6.72
C GLY A 195 21.83 -11.76 5.88
N MET A 196 21.82 -11.89 4.55
CA MET A 196 22.12 -10.79 3.62
C MET A 196 21.16 -9.60 3.81
N PHE A 197 19.86 -9.87 3.96
CA PHE A 197 18.88 -8.81 4.23
C PHE A 197 19.22 -8.02 5.50
N VAL A 198 19.51 -8.72 6.61
CA VAL A 198 19.87 -8.11 7.90
C VAL A 198 21.20 -7.35 7.82
N GLU A 199 22.24 -7.95 7.23
CA GLU A 199 23.53 -7.30 7.00
C GLU A 199 23.37 -5.97 6.26
N GLU A 200 22.57 -5.97 5.21
CA GLU A 200 22.35 -4.80 4.37
C GLU A 200 21.53 -3.73 5.09
N CYS A 201 20.50 -4.11 5.84
CA CYS A 201 19.72 -3.19 6.68
C CYS A 201 20.63 -2.47 7.70
N HIS A 202 21.47 -3.22 8.42
CA HIS A 202 22.44 -2.64 9.36
C HIS A 202 23.48 -1.77 8.67
N ARG A 203 23.91 -2.13 7.45
CA ARG A 203 24.83 -1.31 6.67
C ARG A 203 24.23 0.06 6.37
N VAL A 204 22.98 0.10 5.91
CA VAL A 204 22.27 1.37 5.63
C VAL A 204 21.95 2.14 6.91
N ALA A 205 21.63 1.47 8.01
CA ALA A 205 21.35 2.10 9.30
C ALA A 205 22.50 2.98 9.82
N LYS A 206 23.75 2.73 9.42
CA LYS A 206 24.90 3.59 9.75
C LYS A 206 24.76 5.03 9.26
N GLU A 207 23.93 5.26 8.25
CA GLU A 207 23.63 6.59 7.70
C GLU A 207 22.55 7.33 8.51
N PHE A 208 21.89 6.64 9.45
CA PHE A 208 20.80 7.15 10.29
C PHE A 208 21.13 6.94 11.78
N PRO A 209 22.19 7.59 12.32
CA PRO A 209 22.70 7.30 13.66
C PRO A 209 21.73 7.65 14.80
N ASP A 210 20.68 8.42 14.52
CA ASP A 210 19.65 8.80 15.48
C ASP A 210 18.45 7.84 15.53
N VAL A 211 18.41 6.83 14.65
CA VAL A 211 17.38 5.78 14.64
C VAL A 211 17.87 4.55 15.38
N THR A 212 17.12 4.12 16.40
CA THR A 212 17.39 2.86 17.10
C THR A 212 16.95 1.69 16.24
N VAL A 213 17.86 0.74 15.97
CA VAL A 213 17.58 -0.45 15.17
C VAL A 213 17.64 -1.70 16.04
N ASP A 214 16.57 -2.50 16.03
CA ASP A 214 16.50 -3.82 16.66
C ASP A 214 16.02 -4.90 15.69
N GLU A 215 16.19 -6.17 16.07
CA GLU A 215 15.85 -7.34 15.25
C GLU A 215 14.82 -8.22 15.97
N VAL A 216 13.87 -8.76 15.22
CA VAL A 216 12.89 -9.74 15.72
C VAL A 216 12.68 -10.85 14.68
N ILE A 217 12.66 -12.10 15.12
CA ILE A 217 12.33 -13.23 14.23
C ILE A 217 10.82 -13.24 13.91
N VAL A 218 10.44 -13.60 12.68
CA VAL A 218 9.08 -13.41 12.12
C VAL A 218 7.96 -14.06 12.94
N ASP A 219 8.20 -15.24 13.51
CA ASP A 219 7.25 -15.94 14.38
C ASP A 219 7.06 -15.24 15.73
N THR A 220 8.14 -14.74 16.33
CA THR A 220 8.05 -13.87 17.51
C THR A 220 7.36 -12.56 17.17
N MET A 221 7.60 -12.00 15.97
CA MET A 221 6.95 -10.77 15.54
C MET A 221 5.44 -10.94 15.44
N ALA A 222 4.96 -12.00 14.79
CA ALA A 222 3.53 -12.30 14.69
C ALA A 222 2.87 -12.36 16.08
N MET A 223 3.45 -13.17 16.99
CA MET A 223 2.98 -13.23 18.37
C MET A 223 2.98 -11.85 19.07
N ARG A 224 4.01 -11.03 18.87
CA ARG A 224 4.12 -9.70 19.50
C ARG A 224 3.18 -8.65 18.89
N LEU A 225 2.81 -8.76 17.61
CA LEU A 225 1.77 -7.92 17.02
C LEU A 225 0.43 -8.11 17.75
N ILE A 226 0.10 -9.33 18.13
CA ILE A 226 -1.13 -9.60 18.90
C ILE A 226 -0.97 -9.15 20.36
N ARG A 227 0.18 -9.43 20.97
CA ARG A 227 0.37 -9.24 22.41
C ARG A 227 0.65 -7.80 22.82
N ASP A 228 1.53 -7.11 22.09
CA ASP A 228 2.08 -5.80 22.46
C ASP A 228 2.42 -4.90 21.25
N PRO A 229 1.46 -4.66 20.32
CA PRO A 229 1.72 -3.93 19.06
C PRO A 229 2.21 -2.49 19.25
N GLN A 230 1.85 -1.83 20.36
CA GLN A 230 2.27 -0.45 20.67
C GLN A 230 3.78 -0.32 20.91
N SER A 231 4.48 -1.44 21.13
CA SER A 231 5.92 -1.47 21.34
C SER A 231 6.73 -1.17 20.07
N PHE A 232 6.10 -1.26 18.90
CA PHE A 232 6.75 -1.12 17.60
C PHE A 232 6.44 0.23 16.97
N ASP A 233 7.39 0.76 16.19
CA ASP A 233 7.22 2.00 15.43
C ASP A 233 7.26 1.74 13.94
N VAL A 234 8.44 1.53 13.37
CA VAL A 234 8.58 1.09 11.98
C VAL A 234 9.12 -0.33 11.96
N ILE A 235 8.55 -1.17 11.12
CA ILE A 235 8.96 -2.55 10.90
C ILE A 235 9.39 -2.66 9.44
N VAL A 236 10.55 -3.26 9.17
CA VAL A 236 10.97 -3.56 7.79
C VAL A 236 11.19 -5.06 7.62
N THR A 237 10.72 -5.60 6.50
CA THR A 237 10.82 -7.04 6.24
C THR A 237 10.74 -7.39 4.76
N THR A 238 11.08 -8.63 4.45
CA THR A 238 11.02 -9.20 3.09
C THR A 238 9.59 -9.48 2.65
N ASN A 239 9.36 -9.55 1.34
CA ASN A 239 8.06 -9.64 0.71
C ASN A 239 7.01 -10.54 1.37
N MET A 240 7.25 -11.85 1.46
CA MET A 240 6.26 -12.80 2.02
C MET A 240 5.99 -12.57 3.51
N PHE A 241 7.00 -12.24 4.31
CA PHE A 241 6.80 -11.92 5.72
C PHE A 241 5.99 -10.63 5.87
N GLY A 242 6.28 -9.63 5.05
CA GLY A 242 5.53 -8.38 5.03
C GLY A 242 4.08 -8.59 4.63
N ASP A 243 3.82 -9.42 3.61
CA ASP A 243 2.48 -9.78 3.15
C ASP A 243 1.60 -10.27 4.30
N ILE A 244 2.13 -11.22 5.08
CA ILE A 244 1.42 -11.83 6.21
C ILE A 244 1.26 -10.83 7.36
N LEU A 245 2.36 -10.18 7.77
CA LEU A 245 2.35 -9.29 8.93
C LEU A 245 1.51 -8.03 8.70
N THR A 246 1.38 -7.55 7.46
CA THR A 246 0.53 -6.39 7.16
C THR A 246 -0.95 -6.72 7.30
N ASP A 247 -1.36 -7.92 6.91
CA ASP A 247 -2.74 -8.39 7.06
C ASP A 247 -3.06 -8.69 8.53
N GLU A 248 -2.10 -9.27 9.26
CA GLU A 248 -2.20 -9.45 10.71
C GLU A 248 -2.37 -8.10 11.43
N ALA A 249 -1.54 -7.11 11.10
CA ALA A 249 -1.61 -5.77 11.68
C ALA A 249 -2.95 -5.07 11.35
N ALA A 250 -3.47 -5.20 10.12
CA ALA A 250 -4.78 -4.69 9.75
C ALA A 250 -5.91 -5.30 10.60
N GLY A 251 -5.83 -6.60 10.88
CA GLY A 251 -6.77 -7.30 11.75
C GLY A 251 -6.84 -6.72 13.17
N LEU A 252 -5.76 -6.10 13.66
CA LEU A 252 -5.72 -5.49 14.99
C LEU A 252 -6.53 -4.20 15.11
N VAL A 253 -6.79 -3.48 14.00
CA VAL A 253 -7.34 -2.10 14.03
C VAL A 253 -8.71 -1.94 13.37
N GLY A 254 -9.36 -3.05 13.00
CA GLY A 254 -10.69 -3.04 12.36
C GLY A 254 -10.77 -3.86 11.07
N GLY A 255 -9.66 -4.43 10.60
CA GLY A 255 -9.59 -5.30 9.42
C GLY A 255 -9.09 -4.60 8.17
N LEU A 256 -9.17 -5.30 7.03
CA LEU A 256 -8.55 -4.86 5.79
C LEU A 256 -9.13 -3.55 5.21
N GLY A 257 -10.36 -3.17 5.57
CA GLY A 257 -10.95 -1.86 5.23
C GLY A 257 -10.23 -0.68 5.88
N MET A 258 -9.45 -0.93 6.94
CA MET A 258 -8.63 0.04 7.67
C MET A 258 -7.14 -0.02 7.30
N ALA A 259 -6.79 -0.74 6.22
CA ALA A 259 -5.41 -0.98 5.81
C ALA A 259 -5.05 -0.22 4.52
N PRO A 260 -4.68 1.07 4.62
CA PRO A 260 -4.17 1.82 3.49
C PRO A 260 -2.78 1.32 3.08
N GLY A 261 -2.31 1.73 1.90
CA GLY A 261 -0.91 1.58 1.58
C GLY A 261 -0.43 2.34 0.36
N LEU A 262 0.88 2.46 0.32
CA LEU A 262 1.62 3.19 -0.69
C LEU A 262 2.77 2.32 -1.18
N CYS A 263 2.80 2.05 -2.49
CA CYS A 263 3.94 1.42 -3.13
C CYS A 263 4.84 2.53 -3.71
N ILE A 264 6.05 2.65 -3.16
CA ILE A 264 7.04 3.66 -3.53
C ILE A 264 8.00 3.06 -4.55
N GLY A 265 8.19 3.76 -5.67
CA GLY A 265 9.13 3.40 -6.72
C GLY A 265 10.41 4.23 -6.73
N GLU A 266 11.34 3.79 -7.56
CA GLU A 266 12.52 4.57 -7.94
C GLU A 266 12.10 5.68 -8.94
N GLY A 267 12.67 6.88 -8.84
CA GLY A 267 12.44 7.94 -9.85
C GLY A 267 11.15 8.74 -9.71
N ASN A 268 10.68 8.98 -8.47
CA ASN A 268 9.56 9.89 -8.14
C ASN A 268 8.15 9.40 -8.47
N LEU A 269 7.97 8.12 -8.78
CA LEU A 269 6.67 7.51 -9.03
C LEU A 269 6.18 6.73 -7.80
N ALA A 270 4.90 6.89 -7.47
CA ALA A 270 4.25 6.12 -6.42
C ALA A 270 2.86 5.63 -6.83
N MET A 271 2.43 4.52 -6.23
CA MET A 271 1.12 3.91 -6.44
C MET A 271 0.36 3.85 -5.12
N ALA A 272 -0.77 4.55 -5.05
CA ALA A 272 -1.74 4.40 -3.95
C ALA A 272 -2.53 3.10 -4.14
N GLN A 273 -2.56 2.24 -3.11
CA GLN A 273 -3.28 0.96 -3.15
C GLN A 273 -3.64 0.49 -1.73
N ALA A 274 -4.93 0.31 -1.46
CA ALA A 274 -5.41 -0.38 -0.26
C ALA A 274 -4.98 -1.85 -0.22
N THR A 275 -4.89 -2.43 0.98
CA THR A 275 -4.45 -3.84 1.16
C THR A 275 -5.54 -4.84 0.79
N HIS A 276 -6.82 -4.45 0.94
CA HIS A 276 -7.95 -5.36 0.73
C HIS A 276 -8.11 -5.81 -0.74
N GLY A 277 -8.76 -6.96 -0.91
CA GLY A 277 -9.21 -7.45 -2.23
C GLY A 277 -10.40 -6.66 -2.79
N SER A 278 -10.96 -7.15 -3.90
CA SER A 278 -12.04 -6.46 -4.63
C SER A 278 -13.44 -6.67 -4.05
N ALA A 279 -13.62 -7.63 -3.14
CA ALA A 279 -14.87 -7.89 -2.41
C ALA A 279 -16.13 -7.93 -3.31
N PRO A 280 -16.20 -8.89 -4.27
CA PRO A 280 -17.30 -8.99 -5.22
C PRO A 280 -18.67 -9.22 -4.55
N ASP A 281 -18.69 -9.73 -3.32
CA ASP A 281 -19.89 -9.97 -2.53
C ASP A 281 -20.61 -8.68 -2.09
N ILE A 282 -19.90 -7.55 -2.03
CA ILE A 282 -20.46 -6.24 -1.66
C ILE A 282 -20.40 -5.18 -2.77
N ALA A 283 -19.82 -5.52 -3.92
CA ALA A 283 -19.73 -4.63 -5.08
C ALA A 283 -21.10 -4.10 -5.54
N GLY A 284 -21.16 -2.80 -5.81
CA GLY A 284 -22.36 -2.11 -6.31
C GLY A 284 -23.46 -1.92 -5.27
N LYS A 285 -23.21 -2.26 -4.00
CA LYS A 285 -24.19 -2.07 -2.91
C LYS A 285 -24.04 -0.74 -2.19
N GLY A 286 -23.00 0.05 -2.49
CA GLY A 286 -22.73 1.32 -1.83
C GLY A 286 -22.27 1.19 -0.38
N ILE A 287 -21.86 0.00 0.07
CA ILE A 287 -21.50 -0.25 1.49
C ILE A 287 -20.01 -0.47 1.73
N ALA A 288 -19.19 -0.41 0.69
CA ALA A 288 -17.75 -0.56 0.80
C ALA A 288 -17.14 0.59 1.61
N ASN A 289 -16.18 0.29 2.48
CA ASN A 289 -15.46 1.30 3.24
C ASN A 289 -14.40 1.99 2.36
N PRO A 290 -14.52 3.30 2.08
CA PRO A 290 -13.56 4.00 1.22
C PRO A 290 -12.27 4.43 1.97
N PHE A 291 -12.19 4.25 3.30
CA PHE A 291 -11.10 4.76 4.13
C PHE A 291 -9.72 4.37 3.60
N ALA A 292 -9.45 3.08 3.41
CA ALA A 292 -8.12 2.62 3.03
C ALA A 292 -7.68 3.23 1.69
N MET A 293 -8.59 3.43 0.74
CA MET A 293 -8.26 4.04 -0.56
C MET A 293 -8.04 5.55 -0.45
N ILE A 294 -8.89 6.25 0.32
CA ILE A 294 -8.74 7.69 0.59
C ILE A 294 -7.40 7.97 1.29
N GLU A 295 -7.08 7.19 2.32
CA GLU A 295 -5.83 7.33 3.07
C GLU A 295 -4.61 6.92 2.22
N SER A 296 -4.73 5.92 1.34
CA SER A 296 -3.68 5.59 0.37
C SER A 296 -3.41 6.75 -0.59
N ALA A 297 -4.47 7.41 -1.08
CA ALA A 297 -4.34 8.60 -1.93
C ALA A 297 -3.70 9.76 -1.17
N ARG A 298 -4.08 9.98 0.09
CA ARG A 298 -3.44 10.97 0.97
C ARG A 298 -1.94 10.72 1.10
N MET A 299 -1.55 9.50 1.44
CA MET A 299 -0.15 9.08 1.58
C MET A 299 0.64 9.34 0.28
N MET A 300 0.05 9.06 -0.88
CA MET A 300 0.68 9.34 -2.16
C MET A 300 0.88 10.84 -2.36
N ILE A 301 -0.14 11.67 -2.16
CA ILE A 301 -0.03 13.12 -2.32
C ILE A 301 1.03 13.72 -1.38
N GLU A 302 1.08 13.26 -0.13
CA GLU A 302 2.10 13.64 0.84
C GLU A 302 3.51 13.28 0.35
N TRP A 303 3.70 12.02 -0.06
CA TRP A 303 4.99 11.53 -0.52
C TRP A 303 5.47 12.27 -1.78
N LEU A 304 4.58 12.48 -2.76
CA LEU A 304 4.89 13.26 -3.97
C LEU A 304 5.19 14.72 -3.61
N GLY A 305 4.50 15.30 -2.63
CA GLY A 305 4.73 16.65 -2.13
C GLY A 305 6.13 16.83 -1.55
N HIS A 306 6.56 15.93 -0.68
CA HIS A 306 7.93 15.96 -0.14
C HIS A 306 8.97 15.72 -1.23
N ASN A 307 8.78 14.68 -2.05
CA ASN A 307 9.76 14.23 -3.01
C ASN A 307 9.94 15.22 -4.18
N ARG A 308 8.86 15.91 -4.60
CA ARG A 308 8.91 16.98 -5.62
C ARG A 308 9.04 18.39 -5.04
N LYS A 309 9.10 18.55 -3.71
CA LYS A 309 9.15 19.85 -3.02
C LYS A 309 7.96 20.76 -3.38
N ILE A 310 6.75 20.19 -3.38
CA ILE A 310 5.48 20.87 -3.63
C ILE A 310 4.76 21.06 -2.29
N PRO A 311 4.93 22.20 -1.59
CA PRO A 311 4.35 22.40 -0.26
C PRO A 311 2.82 22.33 -0.26
N GLN A 312 2.16 22.74 -1.35
CA GLN A 312 0.69 22.66 -1.51
C GLN A 312 0.17 21.22 -1.44
N ALA A 313 0.96 20.24 -1.90
CA ALA A 313 0.61 18.83 -1.81
C ALA A 313 0.75 18.29 -0.39
N VAL A 314 1.81 18.69 0.33
CA VAL A 314 1.97 18.36 1.75
C VAL A 314 0.82 18.96 2.58
N GLU A 315 0.46 20.21 2.32
CA GLU A 315 -0.66 20.87 2.99
C GLU A 315 -2.01 20.21 2.66
N ALA A 316 -2.25 19.84 1.38
CA ALA A 316 -3.47 19.14 0.98
C ALA A 316 -3.59 17.77 1.68
N ALA A 317 -2.49 17.02 1.77
CA ALA A 317 -2.47 15.76 2.49
C ALA A 317 -2.74 15.95 4.00
N SER A 318 -2.23 17.03 4.60
CA SER A 318 -2.49 17.38 6.00
C SER A 318 -3.97 17.75 6.24
N ILE A 319 -4.61 18.44 5.30
CA ILE A 319 -6.06 18.72 5.34
C ILE A 319 -6.86 17.41 5.27
N MET A 320 -6.50 16.51 4.37
CA MET A 320 -7.13 15.19 4.27
C MET A 320 -6.97 14.40 5.58
N GLU A 321 -5.76 14.36 6.17
CA GLU A 321 -5.52 13.65 7.44
C GLU A 321 -6.47 14.12 8.54
N ARG A 322 -6.58 15.45 8.73
CA ARG A 322 -7.48 16.04 9.74
C ARG A 322 -8.94 15.72 9.44
N ALA A 323 -9.36 15.84 8.18
CA ALA A 323 -10.74 15.58 7.78
C ALA A 323 -11.14 14.10 7.95
N ILE A 324 -10.23 13.18 7.61
CA ILE A 324 -10.38 11.74 7.86
C ILE A 324 -10.54 11.49 9.35
N ALA A 325 -9.68 12.07 10.21
CA ALA A 325 -9.77 11.91 11.65
C ALA A 325 -11.10 12.43 12.23
N VAL A 326 -11.60 13.57 11.74
CA VAL A 326 -12.91 14.12 12.13
C VAL A 326 -14.05 13.19 11.73
N ALA A 327 -14.07 12.70 10.48
CA ALA A 327 -15.10 11.78 10.01
C ALA A 327 -15.03 10.42 10.73
N LEU A 328 -13.83 9.92 11.02
CA LEU A 328 -13.67 8.74 11.86
C LEU A 328 -14.05 9.00 13.31
N GLY A 329 -14.04 10.25 13.81
CA GLY A 329 -14.49 10.57 15.17
C GLY A 329 -16.01 10.45 15.36
N ASN A 330 -16.79 10.47 14.29
CA ASN A 330 -18.25 10.45 14.33
C ASN A 330 -18.83 9.13 13.80
N PRO A 331 -19.51 8.30 14.63
CA PRO A 331 -20.13 7.06 14.18
C PRO A 331 -21.12 7.22 13.00
N ALA A 332 -21.76 8.38 12.87
CA ALA A 332 -22.71 8.64 11.79
C ALA A 332 -22.05 8.77 10.41
N THR A 333 -20.74 8.99 10.36
CA THR A 333 -19.95 9.12 9.12
C THR A 333 -19.05 7.92 8.86
N ARG A 334 -19.06 6.91 9.73
CA ARG A 334 -18.32 5.65 9.54
C ARG A 334 -19.15 4.64 8.76
N THR A 335 -18.52 3.81 7.94
CA THR A 335 -19.20 2.64 7.35
C THR A 335 -19.45 1.53 8.37
N ARG A 336 -20.33 0.59 8.02
CA ARG A 336 -20.84 -0.43 8.96
C ARG A 336 -19.76 -1.40 9.46
N ASP A 337 -18.78 -1.72 8.62
CA ASP A 337 -17.64 -2.60 8.96
C ASP A 337 -16.78 -2.04 10.10
N ILE A 338 -16.74 -0.72 10.26
CA ILE A 338 -16.01 -0.02 11.33
C ILE A 338 -16.95 0.63 12.36
N ARG A 339 -18.06 -0.08 12.66
CA ARG A 339 -19.04 0.26 13.71
C ARG A 339 -19.76 1.59 13.49
N GLY A 340 -20.02 1.93 12.23
CA GLY A 340 -20.79 3.10 11.84
C GLY A 340 -22.16 2.80 11.26
N THR A 341 -22.83 3.85 10.79
CA THR A 341 -24.15 3.76 10.14
C THR A 341 -24.17 4.25 8.69
N ALA A 342 -23.08 4.86 8.22
CA ALA A 342 -22.99 5.40 6.87
C ALA A 342 -22.80 4.30 5.83
N ASP A 343 -23.13 4.67 4.60
CA ASP A 343 -22.73 3.99 3.37
C ASP A 343 -21.44 4.63 2.82
N THR A 344 -20.89 4.13 1.72
CA THR A 344 -19.66 4.64 1.10
C THR A 344 -19.76 6.15 0.87
N ALA A 345 -20.87 6.60 0.28
CA ALA A 345 -21.10 8.00 -0.04
C ALA A 345 -21.26 8.87 1.23
N GLY A 346 -21.89 8.34 2.28
CA GLY A 346 -22.05 9.02 3.57
C GLY A 346 -20.72 9.25 4.27
N MET A 347 -19.80 8.28 4.21
CA MET A 347 -18.45 8.46 4.72
C MET A 347 -17.67 9.51 3.90
N THR A 348 -17.73 9.43 2.56
CA THR A 348 -17.13 10.44 1.67
C THR A 348 -17.64 11.84 1.98
N ARG A 349 -18.96 12.03 2.09
CA ARG A 349 -19.56 13.32 2.47
C ARG A 349 -19.12 13.80 3.84
N GLY A 350 -18.99 12.91 4.81
CA GLY A 350 -18.49 13.23 6.14
C GLY A 350 -17.07 13.80 6.11
N ILE A 351 -16.20 13.20 5.29
CA ILE A 351 -14.83 13.68 5.10
C ILE A 351 -14.83 15.02 4.35
N LEU A 352 -15.60 15.16 3.27
CA LEU A 352 -15.70 16.40 2.50
C LEU A 352 -16.19 17.57 3.35
N ALA A 353 -17.22 17.36 4.18
CA ALA A 353 -17.72 18.38 5.09
C ALA A 353 -16.66 18.83 6.11
N ALA A 354 -15.74 17.95 6.50
CA ALA A 354 -14.63 18.29 7.39
C ALA A 354 -13.46 19.01 6.69
N ILE A 355 -13.35 18.91 5.35
CA ILE A 355 -12.42 19.72 4.55
C ILE A 355 -12.91 21.17 4.44
N GLY A 356 -14.23 21.37 4.43
CA GLY A 356 -14.91 22.66 4.32
C GLY A 356 -15.37 22.94 2.91
#